data_AF-A0A1H5Y6Q5-F1
#
_entry.id   AF-A0A1H5Y6Q5-F1
#
_cell.length_a   1.000
_cell.length_b   1.000
_cell.length_c   1.000
_cell.angle_alpha   90.00
_cell.angle_beta   90.00
_cell.angle_gamma   90.00
#
_symmetry.space_group_name_H-M   'P 1'
#
loop_
_entity.id
_entity.type
_entity.pdbx_description
1 polymer ?
#
loop_
_entity_poly.entity_id
_entity_poly.type
_entity_poly.pdbx_seq_one_letter_code
_entity_poly.pdbx_strand_id
1 'polypeptide(L)' 'MLQSEGFEVERFKVRKLMQEAELISKQPGSHRYKQAKSERPDIPNLLKREFSVATPNEVWCGDINYIWSG' A
#
# COMPACT_ATOMS: atom_id res chain seq x y z
N MET A 1 21.35 13.18 -1.28
CA MET A 1 21.12 14.16 -2.37
C MET A 1 22.33 14.03 -3.29
N LEU A 2 22.20 14.03 -4.62
CA LEU A 2 23.33 13.71 -5.51
C LEU A 2 24.64 14.50 -5.20
N GLN A 3 24.52 15.75 -4.77
CA GLN A 3 25.67 16.56 -4.33
C GLN A 3 26.34 16.04 -3.05
N SER A 4 25.58 15.50 -2.08
CA SER A 4 26.13 14.86 -0.87
C SER A 4 26.83 13.53 -1.17
N GLU A 5 26.57 12.96 -2.34
CA GLU A 5 27.20 11.73 -2.84
C GLU A 5 28.40 12.02 -3.76
N GLY A 6 28.81 13.29 -3.88
CA GLY A 6 29.97 13.72 -4.67
C GLY A 6 29.69 13.99 -6.15
N PHE A 7 28.42 13.96 -6.59
CA PHE A 7 28.09 14.32 -7.97
C PHE A 7 28.00 15.83 -8.14
N GLU A 8 28.86 16.38 -9.01
CA GLU A 8 28.79 17.78 -9.47
C GLU A 8 27.66 17.97 -10.48
N VAL A 9 26.42 17.96 -9.99
CA VAL A 9 25.21 18.15 -10.81
C VAL A 9 24.29 19.20 -10.22
N GLU A 10 23.71 19.99 -11.11
CA GLU A 10 22.69 21.00 -10.80
C GLU A 10 21.30 20.59 -11.30
N ARG A 11 20.27 21.26 -10.80
CA ARG A 11 18.86 21.01 -11.17
C ARG A 11 18.61 21.01 -12.68
N PHE A 12 19.26 21.91 -13.42
CA PHE A 12 19.12 21.98 -14.89
C PHE A 12 19.69 20.76 -15.61
N LYS A 13 20.86 20.29 -15.16
CA LYS A 13 21.50 19.09 -15.73
C LYS A 13 20.66 17.84 -15.47
N VAL A 14 20.14 17.69 -14.25
CA VAL A 14 19.23 16.60 -13.89
C VAL A 14 17.96 16.63 -14.74
N ARG A 15 17.34 17.81 -14.91
CA ARG A 15 16.15 17.97 -15.77
C ARG A 15 16.41 17.54 -17.21
N LYS A 16 17.54 17.94 -17.80
CA LYS A 16 17.90 17.58 -19.17
C LYS A 16 18.10 16.06 -19.32
N LEU A 17 18.81 15.44 -18.38
CA LEU A 17 19.01 13.98 -18.36
C LEU A 17 17.69 13.22 -18.21
N MET A 18 16.76 13.70 -17.37
CA MET A 18 15.43 13.10 -17.26
C MET A 18 14.64 13.19 -18.57
N GLN A 19 14.75 14.29 -19.31
CA GLN A 19 14.11 14.45 -20.62
C GLN A 19 14.72 13.51 -21.67
N GLU A 20 16.05 13.42 -21.73
CA GLU A 20 16.78 12.51 -22.64
C GLU A 20 16.44 11.04 -22.37
N ALA A 21 16.17 10.70 -21.10
CA ALA A 21 15.79 9.35 -20.67
C ALA A 21 14.27 9.11 -20.64
N GLU A 22 13.46 10.05 -21.12
CA GLU A 22 11.99 9.97 -21.11
C GLU A 22 11.37 9.71 -19.72
N LEU A 23 12.05 10.17 -18.66
CA LEU A 23 11.63 10.00 -17.26
C LEU A 23 10.70 11.13 -16.81
N ILE A 24 9.56 10.75 -16.23
CA ILE A 24 8.59 11.68 -15.65
C ILE A 24 8.55 11.48 -14.13
N SER A 25 8.78 12.56 -13.37
CA SER A 25 8.58 12.54 -11.92
C SER A 25 7.09 12.47 -11.61
N LYS A 26 6.68 11.45 -10.84
CA LYS A 26 5.31 11.31 -10.35
C LYS A 26 5.35 11.04 -8.84
N GLN A 27 4.63 11.85 -8.09
CA GLN A 27 4.40 11.56 -6.67
C GLN A 27 3.38 10.42 -6.55
N PRO A 28 3.58 9.47 -5.62
CA PRO A 28 2.54 8.52 -5.27
C PRO A 28 1.26 9.28 -4.91
N GLY A 29 0.13 8.91 -5.51
CA GLY A 29 -1.16 9.47 -5.12
C GLY A 29 -1.51 9.09 -3.68
N SER A 30 -2.55 9.71 -3.12
CA SER A 30 -3.07 9.30 -1.81
C SER A 30 -3.37 7.80 -1.80
N HIS A 31 -2.97 7.13 -0.73
CA HIS A 31 -3.18 5.69 -0.58
C HIS A 31 -4.68 5.40 -0.57
N ARG A 32 -5.21 4.91 -1.70
CA ARG A 32 -6.59 4.45 -1.79
C ARG A 32 -6.64 3.01 -1.31
N TYR A 33 -7.00 2.80 -0.04
CA TYR A 33 -7.48 1.49 0.38
C TYR A 33 -8.64 1.09 -0.54
N LYS A 34 -8.47 -0.01 -1.28
CA LYS A 34 -9.56 -0.56 -2.09
C LYS A 34 -10.57 -1.17 -1.12
N GLN A 35 -11.73 -0.54 -0.97
CA GLN A 35 -12.86 -1.17 -0.29
C GLN A 35 -13.25 -2.42 -1.09
N ALA A 36 -13.14 -3.60 -0.46
CA ALA A 36 -13.63 -4.84 -1.04
C ALA A 36 -15.17 -4.79 -1.01
N LYS A 37 -15.79 -4.50 -2.16
CA LYS A 37 -17.26 -4.46 -2.30
C LYS A 37 -17.88 -5.83 -2.55
N SER A 38 -17.07 -6.79 -3.01
CA SER A 38 -17.47 -8.15 -3.32
C SER A 38 -16.47 -9.12 -2.70
N GLU A 39 -16.95 -10.32 -2.36
CA GLU A 39 -16.07 -11.42 -1.98
C GLU A 39 -15.11 -11.76 -3.13
N ARG A 40 -13.94 -12.27 -2.76
CA ARG A 40 -12.95 -12.75 -3.71
C ARG A 40 -13.32 -14.17 -4.14
N PRO A 41 -13.57 -14.44 -5.43
CA PRO A 41 -13.95 -15.78 -5.88
C PRO A 41 -12.88 -16.85 -5.61
N ASP A 42 -11.61 -16.43 -5.58
CA ASP A 42 -10.43 -17.25 -5.32
C ASP A 42 -10.17 -17.51 -3.83
N ILE A 43 -10.78 -16.71 -2.93
CA ILE A 43 -10.61 -16.83 -1.47
C ILE A 43 -12.00 -16.77 -0.84
N PRO A 44 -12.71 -17.91 -0.74
CA PRO A 44 -14.06 -17.93 -0.20
C PRO A 44 -14.07 -17.57 1.28
N ASN A 45 -15.07 -16.79 1.69
CA ASN A 45 -15.36 -16.53 3.09
C ASN A 45 -16.02 -17.78 3.71
N LEU A 46 -15.19 -18.68 4.25
CA LEU A 46 -15.65 -19.94 4.84
C LEU A 46 -16.44 -19.73 6.13
N LEU A 47 -16.12 -18.67 6.89
CA LEU A 47 -16.67 -18.44 8.22
C LEU A 47 -18.02 -17.73 8.18
N LYS A 48 -18.26 -16.81 7.24
CA LYS A 48 -19.52 -16.05 7.09
C LYS A 48 -20.07 -15.41 8.37
N ARG A 49 -19.18 -15.07 9.32
CA ARG A 49 -19.53 -14.59 10.68
C ARG A 49 -20.32 -15.61 11.52
N GLU A 50 -20.24 -16.90 11.20
CA GLU A 50 -20.76 -18.00 12.00
C GLU A 50 -19.74 -18.35 13.09
N PHE A 51 -19.90 -17.75 14.27
CA PHE A 51 -19.03 -17.98 15.42
C PHE A 51 -19.60 -19.02 16.41
N SER A 52 -20.74 -19.62 16.07
CA SER A 52 -21.36 -20.70 16.85
C SER A 52 -20.60 -22.00 16.61
N VAL A 53 -19.63 -22.29 17.46
CA VAL A 53 -18.79 -23.49 17.40
C VAL A 53 -19.19 -24.53 18.43
N ALA A 54 -18.91 -25.80 18.15
CA ALA A 54 -19.29 -26.91 19.03
C ALA A 54 -18.36 -26.98 20.24
N THR A 55 -17.08 -26.66 20.04
CA THR A 55 -16.08 -26.60 21.10
C THR A 55 -15.23 -25.33 21.00
N PRO A 56 -14.60 -24.87 22.10
CA PRO A 56 -13.68 -23.75 22.06
C PRO A 56 -12.51 -24.01 21.09
N ASN A 57 -11.93 -22.95 20.52
CA ASN A 57 -10.75 -23.02 19.64
C ASN A 57 -11.00 -23.73 18.29
N GLU A 58 -12.17 -23.56 17.70
CA GLU A 58 -12.48 -24.09 16.36
C GLU A 58 -12.39 -23.02 15.26
N VAL A 59 -12.73 -21.76 15.57
CA VAL A 59 -12.68 -20.64 14.62
C VAL A 59 -12.07 -19.40 15.26
N TRP A 60 -11.34 -18.61 14.46
CA TRP A 60 -10.75 -17.34 14.89
C TRP A 60 -11.00 -16.28 13.82
N CYS A 61 -11.24 -15.05 14.27
CA CYS A 61 -11.32 -13.86 13.42
C CYS A 61 -10.48 -12.75 14.06
N GLY A 62 -9.79 -11.98 13.21
CA GLY A 62 -9.01 -10.82 13.63
C GLY A 62 -9.33 -9.63 12.75
N ASP A 63 -9.36 -8.43 13.34
CA ASP A 63 -9.56 -7.17 12.63
C ASP A 63 -8.55 -6.14 13.15
N ILE A 64 -8.14 -5.21 12.28
CA ILE A 64 -7.19 -4.16 12.63
C ILE A 64 -7.95 -2.84 12.60
N ASN A 65 -8.13 -2.26 13.79
CA ASN A 65 -8.72 -0.93 13.93
C ASN A 65 -7.63 0.09 14.23
N TYR A 66 -7.64 1.18 13.47
CA TYR A 66 -6.75 2.30 13.70
C TYR A 66 -7.26 3.12 14.89
N ILE A 67 -6.42 3.32 15.90
CA ILE A 67 -6.71 4.22 17.02
C ILE A 67 -5.92 5.51 16.77
N TRP A 68 -6.63 6.63 16.61
CA TRP A 68 -6.00 7.94 16.48
C TRP A 68 -5.59 8.47 17.86
N SER A 69 -4.31 8.80 18.04
CA SER A 69 -3.73 9.17 19.34
C SER A 69 -3.37 10.66 19.48
N GLY A 70 -3.89 11.53 18.60
CA GLY A 70 -3.42 12.93 18.49
C GLY A 70 -2.41 13.12 17.37
#